data_AF-A0A2Z4GY29-F1
#
_entry.id   AF-A0A2Z4GY29-F1
#
_cell.length_a   1.000
_cell.length_b   1.000
_cell.length_c   1.000
_cell.angle_alpha   90.00
_cell.angle_beta   90.00
_cell.angle_gamma   90.00
#
_symmetry.space_group_name_H-M   'P 1'
#
loop_
_entity.id
_entity.type
_entity.pdbx_description
1 polymer ?
#
loop_
_entity_poly.entity_id
_entity_poly.type
_entity_poly.pdbx_seq_one_letter_code
_entity_poly.pdbx_strand_id
1 'polypeptide(L)'
;MGYWDADYVIKDTDVLAMFRMTPQKGVDPVECAAAIAGESSTATWTVVWTDLLTACDLYRAKAYRVDPVPGAQDQYFAYIAYELDLFEEGSLSN
;
A
#
# COMPACT_ATOMS: atom_id res chain seq x y z
N MET A 1 1.29 1.02 -11.81
CA MET A 1 2.19 1.60 -10.79
C MET A 1 2.42 0.50 -9.76
N GLY A 2 3.67 0.21 -9.39
CA GLY A 2 4.06 -1.01 -8.65
C GLY A 2 3.64 -1.06 -7.17
N TYR A 3 2.39 -0.69 -6.86
CA TYR A 3 1.80 -0.62 -5.51
C TYR A 3 0.77 -1.70 -5.22
N TRP A 4 0.39 -2.50 -6.23
CA TRP A 4 -0.38 -3.74 -6.09
C TRP A 4 0.46 -4.91 -6.56
N ASP A 5 0.56 -5.95 -5.73
CA ASP A 5 1.21 -7.21 -6.05
C ASP A 5 0.64 -8.34 -5.20
N ALA A 6 -0.24 -9.16 -5.79
CA ALA A 6 -0.91 -10.28 -5.11
C ALA A 6 0.05 -11.44 -4.75
N ASP A 7 1.20 -11.51 -5.43
CA ASP A 7 2.20 -12.56 -5.25
C ASP A 7 3.35 -12.09 -4.34
N TYR A 8 3.24 -10.87 -3.77
CA TYR A 8 4.26 -10.34 -2.86
C TYR A 8 4.44 -11.24 -1.64
N VAL A 9 5.67 -11.71 -1.47
CA VAL A 9 6.06 -12.51 -0.30
C VAL A 9 6.50 -11.57 0.80
N ILE A 10 5.68 -11.50 1.85
CA ILE A 10 5.96 -10.71 3.05
C ILE A 10 7.28 -11.14 3.68
N LYS A 11 8.10 -10.16 4.06
CA LYS A 11 9.33 -10.37 4.81
C LYS A 11 9.06 -10.28 6.31
N ASP A 12 9.89 -10.92 7.11
CA ASP A 12 9.81 -10.85 8.59
C ASP A 12 10.02 -9.42 9.13
N THR A 13 10.68 -8.57 8.35
CA THR A 13 10.97 -7.17 8.70
C THR A 13 9.90 -6.19 8.23
N ASP A 14 8.97 -6.62 7.37
CA ASP A 14 7.96 -5.71 6.84
C ASP A 14 7.04 -5.20 7.95
N VAL A 15 6.77 -3.90 7.93
CA VAL A 15 5.68 -3.34 8.72
C VAL A 15 4.37 -3.61 7.98
N LEU A 16 3.41 -4.23 8.65
CA LEU A 16 2.14 -4.61 8.06
C LEU A 16 0.99 -3.75 8.58
N ALA A 17 0.16 -3.25 7.67
CA ALA A 17 -1.07 -2.56 8.00
C ALA A 17 -2.28 -3.25 7.38
N MET A 18 -3.39 -3.27 8.13
CA MET A 18 -4.70 -3.63 7.62
C MET A 18 -5.60 -2.39 7.66
N PHE A 19 -6.15 -2.03 6.51
CA PHE A 19 -7.13 -0.95 6.40
C PHE A 19 -8.50 -1.51 6.12
N ARG A 20 -9.51 -1.02 6.84
CA ARG A 20 -10.91 -1.17 6.43
C ARG A 20 -11.26 0.01 5.55
N MET A 21 -11.41 -0.24 4.25
CA MET A 21 -11.66 0.80 3.25
C MET A 21 -13.05 0.68 2.63
N THR A 22 -13.60 1.82 2.23
CA THR A 22 -14.85 1.94 1.48
C THR A 22 -14.55 2.73 0.21
N PRO A 23 -14.25 2.07 -0.92
CA PRO A 23 -14.03 2.75 -2.19
C PRO A 23 -15.25 3.58 -2.60
N GLN A 24 -15.02 4.71 -3.27
CA GLN A 24 -16.12 5.47 -3.87
C GLN A 24 -16.79 4.64 -4.97
N LYS A 25 -18.06 4.95 -5.27
CA LYS A 25 -18.81 4.24 -6.33
C LYS A 25 -18.06 4.30 -7.66
N GLY A 26 -17.80 3.12 -8.25
CA GLY A 26 -17.09 2.99 -9.51
C GLY A 26 -15.56 2.95 -9.40
N VAL A 27 -15.01 3.10 -8.19
CA VAL A 27 -13.59 2.86 -7.92
C VAL A 27 -13.39 1.38 -7.62
N ASP A 28 -12.43 0.77 -8.31
CA ASP A 28 -12.05 -0.62 -8.08
C ASP A 28 -11.39 -0.78 -6.68
N PRO A 29 -11.72 -1.82 -5.90
CA PRO A 29 -11.14 -2.03 -4.57
C PRO A 29 -9.62 -2.23 -4.58
N VAL A 30 -9.07 -2.90 -5.60
CA VAL A 30 -7.62 -3.08 -5.75
C VAL A 30 -6.94 -1.76 -6.06
N GLU A 31 -7.54 -0.93 -6.94
CA GLU A 31 -7.05 0.43 -7.18
C GLU A 31 -7.08 1.29 -5.91
N CYS A 32 -8.15 1.19 -5.12
CA CYS A 32 -8.23 1.89 -3.83
C CYS A 32 -7.11 1.44 -2.86
N ALA A 33 -6.82 0.14 -2.79
CA ALA A 33 -5.73 -0.37 -1.96
C ALA A 33 -4.36 0.08 -2.48
N ALA A 34 -4.15 0.04 -3.79
CA ALA A 34 -2.91 0.50 -4.43
C ALA A 34 -2.69 2.01 -4.22
N ALA A 35 -3.75 2.81 -4.23
CA ALA A 35 -3.69 4.25 -3.93
C ALA A 35 -3.31 4.50 -2.46
N ILE A 36 -3.88 3.75 -1.51
CA ILE A 36 -3.48 3.83 -0.09
C ILE A 36 -2.01 3.45 0.05
N ALA A 37 -1.57 2.33 -0.53
CA ALA A 37 -0.18 1.89 -0.48
C ALA A 37 0.77 2.93 -1.10
N GLY A 38 0.40 3.51 -2.23
CA GLY A 38 1.17 4.54 -2.91
C GLY A 38 1.37 5.79 -2.07
N GLU A 39 0.29 6.48 -1.71
CA GLU A 39 0.34 7.79 -1.03
C GLU A 39 0.80 7.69 0.44
N SER A 40 0.80 6.50 1.03
CA SER A 40 1.40 6.25 2.37
C SER A 40 2.84 5.75 2.31
N SER A 41 3.46 5.71 1.12
CA SER A 41 4.88 5.39 0.95
C SER A 41 5.58 6.44 0.07
N THR A 42 5.52 6.28 -1.25
CA THR A 42 6.37 7.04 -2.19
C THR A 42 5.63 7.62 -3.39
N ALA A 43 4.33 7.36 -3.55
CA ALA A 43 3.59 7.83 -4.73
C ALA A 43 3.15 9.29 -4.61
N THR A 44 2.82 9.86 -5.76
CA THR A 44 1.94 11.01 -5.88
C THR A 44 1.04 10.82 -7.10
N TRP A 45 0.13 11.75 -7.36
CA TRP A 45 -0.94 11.65 -8.37
C TRP A 45 -0.48 11.58 -9.83
N THR A 46 0.80 11.85 -10.12
CA THR A 46 1.36 11.74 -11.47
C THR A 46 2.78 11.19 -11.41
N VAL A 47 3.22 10.57 -12.51
CA VAL A 47 4.56 9.98 -12.60
C VAL A 47 5.63 11.08 -12.50
N VAL A 48 6.63 10.83 -11.67
CA VAL A 48 7.81 11.69 -11.52
C VAL A 48 9.07 10.94 -11.94
N TRP A 49 9.92 11.58 -12.73
CA TRP A 49 11.15 10.96 -13.24
C TRP A 49 12.17 10.70 -12.12
N THR A 50 12.06 11.42 -11.00
CA THR A 50 12.96 11.31 -9.85
C THR A 50 12.89 9.95 -9.15
N ASP A 51 11.85 9.15 -9.40
CA ASP A 51 11.82 7.73 -9.02
C ASP A 51 13.06 6.97 -9.53
N LEU A 52 13.61 7.38 -10.68
CA LEU A 52 14.79 6.77 -11.30
C LEU A 52 16.11 7.11 -10.59
N LEU A 53 16.09 8.00 -9.60
CA LEU A 53 17.25 8.34 -8.78
C LEU A 53 17.37 7.47 -7.52
N THR A 54 16.39 6.61 -7.25
CA THR A 54 16.33 5.77 -6.05
C THR A 54 16.10 4.30 -6.41
N ALA A 55 16.27 3.40 -5.45
CA ALA A 55 15.84 2.01 -5.57
C ALA A 55 14.30 1.92 -5.40
N CYS A 56 13.54 2.58 -6.28
CA CYS A 56 12.10 2.78 -6.10
C CYS A 56 11.32 1.47 -5.90
N ASP A 57 11.74 0.35 -6.50
CA ASP A 57 11.05 -0.94 -6.30
C ASP A 57 11.14 -1.46 -4.86
N LEU A 58 12.21 -1.12 -4.12
CA LEU A 58 12.38 -1.44 -2.71
C LEU A 58 11.43 -0.62 -1.82
N TYR A 59 11.35 0.69 -2.05
CA TYR A 59 10.66 1.61 -1.14
C TYR A 59 9.15 1.74 -1.41
N ARG A 60 8.66 1.25 -2.54
CA ARG A 60 7.22 1.21 -2.83
C ARG A 60 6.54 0.18 -1.94
N ALA A 61 5.63 0.61 -1.07
CA ALA A 61 4.75 -0.31 -0.35
C ALA A 61 3.92 -1.17 -1.31
N LYS A 62 3.48 -2.34 -0.83
CA LYS A 62 2.74 -3.32 -1.63
C LYS A 62 1.42 -3.64 -0.96
N ALA A 63 0.31 -3.24 -1.58
CA ALA A 63 -0.97 -3.88 -1.31
C ALA A 63 -0.92 -5.28 -1.92
N TYR A 64 -1.10 -6.32 -1.09
CA TYR A 64 -0.92 -7.71 -1.51
C TYR A 64 -2.18 -8.56 -1.34
N ARG A 65 -3.19 -8.06 -0.62
CA ARG A 65 -4.45 -8.77 -0.42
C ARG A 65 -5.58 -7.78 -0.21
N VAL A 66 -6.72 -8.04 -0.85
CA VAL A 66 -7.96 -7.29 -0.68
C VAL A 66 -9.11 -8.29 -0.53
N ASP A 67 -9.76 -8.28 0.64
CA ASP A 67 -10.88 -9.15 0.93
C ASP A 67 -12.16 -8.36 1.21
N PRO A 68 -13.35 -8.84 0.83
CA PRO A 68 -14.61 -8.22 1.22
C PRO A 68 -14.85 -8.33 2.73
N VAL A 69 -15.39 -7.28 3.35
CA VAL A 69 -15.79 -7.30 4.76
C VAL A 69 -17.10 -8.09 4.91
N PRO A 70 -17.15 -9.14 5.76
CA PRO A 70 -18.38 -9.90 5.98
C PRO A 70 -19.52 -9.02 6.49
N GLY A 71 -20.68 -9.08 5.83
CA GLY A 71 -21.88 -8.35 6.24
C GLY A 71 -21.88 -6.84 5.94
N ALA A 72 -20.87 -6.31 5.26
CA ALA A 72 -20.82 -4.91 4.82
C ALA A 72 -20.61 -4.84 3.31
N GLN A 73 -21.62 -4.31 2.60
CA GLN A 73 -21.50 -4.07 1.15
C GLN A 73 -20.48 -2.96 0.87
N ASP A 74 -19.74 -3.11 -0.22
CA ASP A 74 -18.75 -2.15 -0.72
C ASP A 74 -17.64 -1.77 0.27
N GLN A 75 -17.38 -2.62 1.27
CA GLN A 75 -16.29 -2.47 2.21
C GLN A 75 -15.31 -3.63 2.11
N TYR A 76 -14.03 -3.31 2.25
CA TYR A 76 -12.94 -4.25 2.04
C TYR A 76 -11.86 -4.12 3.11
N PHE A 77 -11.21 -5.22 3.43
CA PHE A 77 -9.94 -5.23 4.14
C PHE A 77 -8.80 -5.22 3.12
N ALA A 78 -7.99 -4.16 3.12
CA ALA A 78 -6.74 -4.09 2.35
C ALA A 78 -5.56 -4.37 3.28
N TYR A 79 -4.67 -5.25 2.85
CA TYR A 79 -3.44 -5.58 3.55
C TYR A 79 -2.25 -5.02 2.77
N ILE A 80 -1.42 -4.24 3.45
CA ILE A 80 -0.31 -3.49 2.86
C ILE A 80 0.97 -3.80 3.63
N ALA A 81 2.03 -4.11 2.91
CA ALA A 81 3.38 -4.29 3.44
C ALA A 81 4.25 -3.08 3.11
N TYR A 82 5.00 -2.62 4.10
CA TYR A 82 5.94 -1.49 4.03
C TYR A 82 7.33 -1.98 4.38
N GLU A 83 8.33 -1.55 3.61
CA GLU A 83 9.74 -1.83 3.92
C GLU A 83 10.14 -1.14 5.23
N LEU A 84 10.95 -1.81 6.06
CA LEU A 84 11.33 -1.31 7.39
C LEU A 84 12.10 0.02 7.29
N ASP A 85 12.94 0.14 6.26
CA ASP A 85 13.80 1.30 6.01
C ASP A 85 13.01 2.59 5.69
N LEU A 86 11.68 2.52 5.57
CA LEU A 86 10.83 3.71 5.46
C LEU A 86 10.65 4.46 6.78
N PHE A 87 10.93 3.81 7.91
CA PHE A 87 10.57 4.31 9.23
C PHE A 87 11.81 4.67 10.07
N GLU A 88 11.74 5.83 10.73
CA GLU A 88 12.75 6.30 11.68
C GLU A 88 12.75 5.45 12.96
N GLU A 89 13.93 5.01 13.40
CA GLU A 89 14.05 4.14 14.56
C GLU A 89 13.61 4.84 15.85
N GLY A 90 12.64 4.23 16.55
CA GLY A 90 12.14 4.73 17.84
C GLY A 90 11.17 5.91 17.74
N SER A 91 10.67 6.23 16.53
CA SER A 91 9.74 7.33 16.29
C SER A 91 8.32 6.83 16.04
N LEU A 92 7.39 7.13 16.96
CA LEU A 92 5.96 6.89 16.73
C LEU A 92 5.33 7.99 15.85
N SER A 93 5.97 9.17 15.79
CA SER A 93 5.44 10.33 15.07
C SER A 93 5.73 10.27 13.57
N ASN A 94 6.81 9.60 13.17
CA ASN A 94 7.07 9.28 11.78
C ASN A 94 6.09 8.23 11.27
#